data_AF-A0A4Y9ZRZ9-F1
#
_entry.id   AF-A0A4Y9ZRZ9-F1
#
_cell.length_a   1.000
_cell.length_b   1.000
_cell.length_c   1.000
_cell.angle_alpha   90.00
_cell.angle_beta   90.00
_cell.angle_gamma   90.00
#
_symmetry.space_group_name_H-M   'P 1'
#
loop_
_entity.id
_entity.type
_entity.pdbx_description
1 polymer ?
#
loop_
_entity_poly.entity_id
_entity_poly.type
_entity_poly.pdbx_seq_one_letter_code
_entity_poly.pdbx_strand_id
1 'polypeptide(L)'
;MAVQTQIPLIINKAAPGMPYFSPAHPYPAGTALDPQPDGKPIPKLFQPIKIRGVEFQNRIFMTYYTPLVPPPRSHQLQLFI
;
A
#
# COMPACT_ATOMS: atom_id res chain seq x y z
N MET A 1 34.15 -24.72 7.87
CA MET A 1 33.14 -25.12 6.86
C MET A 1 32.50 -23.84 6.35
N ALA A 2 32.63 -23.51 5.05
CA ALA A 2 32.07 -22.28 4.51
C ALA A 2 30.55 -22.42 4.39
N VAL A 3 29.79 -21.58 5.10
CA VAL A 3 28.34 -21.47 4.92
C VAL A 3 28.13 -20.77 3.58
N GLN A 4 27.74 -21.52 2.54
CA GLN A 4 27.34 -20.95 1.26
C GLN A 4 26.02 -20.19 1.47
N THR A 5 26.09 -18.87 1.42
CA THR A 5 24.90 -18.00 1.39
C THR A 5 24.14 -18.27 0.10
N GLN A 6 23.10 -19.11 0.16
CA GLN A 6 22.19 -19.34 -0.96
C GLN A 6 21.44 -18.03 -1.22
N ILE A 7 21.84 -17.29 -2.25
CA ILE A 7 21.11 -16.09 -2.68
C ILE A 7 19.84 -16.58 -3.39
N PRO A 8 18.64 -16.28 -2.89
CA PRO A 8 17.42 -16.73 -3.55
C PRO A 8 17.29 -16.08 -4.94
N LEU A 9 17.01 -16.87 -5.96
CA LEU A 9 16.67 -16.36 -7.29
C LEU A 9 15.26 -15.74 -7.24
N ILE A 10 15.18 -14.42 -7.33
CA ILE A 10 13.91 -13.66 -7.33
C ILE A 10 13.55 -13.32 -8.78
N ILE A 11 12.45 -13.88 -9.28
CA ILE A 11 11.97 -13.64 -10.64
C ILE A 11 10.93 -12.51 -10.63
N ASN A 12 11.21 -11.44 -11.37
CA ASN A 12 10.24 -10.36 -11.60
C ASN A 12 9.28 -10.74 -12.74
N LYS A 13 8.15 -11.35 -12.40
CA LYS A 13 7.14 -11.81 -13.36
C LYS A 13 6.40 -10.62 -13.99
N ALA A 14 6.23 -10.63 -15.32
CA ALA A 14 5.46 -9.62 -16.03
C ALA A 14 3.95 -9.75 -15.78
N ALA A 15 3.24 -8.62 -15.74
CA ALA A 15 1.80 -8.55 -15.69
C ALA A 15 1.18 -9.11 -17.00
N PRO A 16 0.19 -10.01 -16.91
CA PRO A 16 -0.40 -10.62 -18.09
C PRO A 16 -1.18 -9.58 -18.92
N GLY A 17 -1.08 -9.68 -20.25
CA GLY A 17 -1.88 -8.88 -21.19
C GLY A 17 -1.35 -7.47 -21.48
N MET A 18 -0.19 -7.06 -20.95
CA MET A 18 0.40 -5.75 -21.22
C MET A 18 1.29 -5.78 -22.49
N PRO A 19 1.24 -4.75 -23.35
CA PRO A 19 2.10 -4.65 -24.55
C PRO A 19 3.55 -4.26 -24.21
N TYR A 20 3.83 -3.92 -22.96
CA TYR A 20 5.16 -3.62 -22.43
C TYR A 20 5.33 -4.25 -21.05
N PHE A 21 6.59 -4.36 -20.60
CA PHE A 21 6.89 -4.94 -19.30
C PHE A 21 6.36 -4.05 -18.17
N SER A 22 5.49 -4.63 -17.35
CA SER A 22 5.06 -4.09 -16.06
C SER A 22 5.16 -5.23 -15.04
N PRO A 23 5.73 -5.02 -13.84
CA PRO A 23 5.76 -6.05 -12.81
C PRO A 23 4.36 -6.52 -12.42
N ALA A 24 4.16 -7.82 -12.25
CA ALA A 24 2.91 -8.35 -11.74
C ALA A 24 2.76 -8.00 -10.25
N HIS A 25 1.55 -7.59 -9.85
CA HIS A 25 1.16 -7.39 -8.46
C HIS A 25 0.24 -8.54 -8.03
N PRO A 26 0.78 -9.68 -7.56
CA PRO A 26 -0.01 -10.88 -7.30
C PRO A 26 -0.93 -10.77 -6.07
N TYR A 27 -0.66 -9.81 -5.18
CA TYR A 27 -1.41 -9.63 -3.94
C TYR A 27 -1.99 -8.22 -3.85
N PRO A 28 -3.19 -8.06 -3.26
CA PRO A 28 -3.71 -6.74 -2.92
C PRO A 28 -2.74 -5.95 -2.05
N ALA A 29 -2.75 -4.62 -2.23
CA ALA A 29 -1.96 -3.74 -1.38
C ALA A 29 -2.34 -3.93 0.11
N GLY A 30 -1.34 -3.96 0.98
CA GLY A 30 -1.54 -4.14 2.42
C GLY A 30 -1.88 -5.58 2.85
N THR A 31 -1.58 -6.59 2.02
CA THR A 31 -1.65 -8.00 2.44
C THR A 31 -0.58 -8.29 3.49
N ALA A 32 -0.96 -8.80 4.66
CA ALA A 32 -0.02 -9.19 5.70
C ALA A 32 0.67 -10.52 5.38
N LEU A 33 1.90 -10.70 5.88
CA LEU A 33 2.60 -11.99 5.81
C LEU A 33 1.91 -13.02 6.71
N ASP A 34 1.87 -14.28 6.29
CA ASP A 34 1.37 -15.37 7.12
C ASP A 34 2.30 -16.58 6.95
N PRO A 35 3.04 -17.01 7.99
CA PRO A 35 3.03 -16.48 9.37
C PRO A 35 3.74 -15.11 9.52
N GLN A 36 3.38 -14.36 10.56
CA GLN A 36 4.09 -13.14 10.94
C GLN A 36 5.50 -13.45 11.48
N PRO A 37 6.52 -12.60 11.24
CA PRO A 37 7.90 -12.85 11.69
C PRO A 37 8.05 -13.03 13.20
N ASP A 38 7.18 -12.40 13.99
CA ASP A 38 7.17 -12.50 15.45
C ASP A 38 6.21 -13.57 15.98
N GLY A 39 5.59 -14.36 15.09
CA GLY A 39 4.67 -15.45 15.42
C GLY A 39 3.31 -14.99 15.98
N LYS A 40 3.05 -13.68 16.04
CA LYS A 40 1.78 -13.15 16.55
C LYS A 40 0.68 -13.24 15.50
N PRO A 41 -0.60 -13.29 15.92
CA PRO A 41 -1.70 -13.22 14.98
C PRO A 41 -1.69 -11.90 14.20
N ILE A 42 -2.16 -11.95 12.95
CA ILE A 42 -2.24 -10.78 12.07
C ILE A 42 -3.12 -9.70 12.74
N PRO A 43 -2.62 -8.45 12.88
CA PRO A 43 -3.40 -7.36 13.45
C PRO A 43 -4.68 -7.09 12.64
N LYS A 44 -5.76 -6.71 13.34
CA LYS A 44 -7.05 -6.34 12.71
C LYS A 44 -6.93 -5.28 11.62
N LEU A 45 -5.91 -4.41 11.69
CA LEU A 45 -5.63 -3.39 10.67
C LEU A 45 -5.47 -3.99 9.26
N PHE A 46 -4.90 -5.19 9.14
CA PHE A 46 -4.66 -5.89 7.89
C PHE A 46 -5.72 -6.95 7.56
N GLN A 47 -6.81 -6.99 8.32
CA GLN A 47 -7.92 -7.90 8.07
C GLN A 47 -9.05 -7.18 7.32
N PRO A 48 -9.79 -7.89 6.45
CA PRO A 48 -10.91 -7.32 5.74
C PRO A 48 -11.96 -6.68 6.64
N ILE A 49 -12.65 -5.67 6.12
CA ILE A 49 -13.80 -5.03 6.77
C ILE A 49 -14.91 -4.79 5.74
N LYS A 50 -16.16 -5.07 6.14
CA LYS A 50 -17.33 -4.77 5.33
C LYS A 50 -18.04 -3.54 5.86
N ILE A 51 -18.14 -2.49 5.04
CA ILE A 51 -18.81 -1.24 5.38
C ILE A 51 -19.92 -1.01 4.36
N ARG A 52 -21.18 -1.00 4.83
CA ARG A 52 -22.37 -0.72 4.01
C ARG A 52 -22.44 -1.56 2.71
N GLY A 53 -22.10 -2.84 2.81
CA GLY A 53 -22.16 -3.77 1.67
C GLY A 53 -20.86 -3.86 0.85
N VAL A 54 -19.92 -2.93 1.01
CA VAL A 54 -18.62 -2.95 0.33
C VAL A 54 -17.58 -3.62 1.22
N GLU A 55 -16.83 -4.59 0.68
CA GLU A 55 -15.72 -5.25 1.35
C GLU A 55 -14.38 -4.62 0.96
N PHE A 56 -13.58 -4.24 1.96
CA PHE A 56 -12.24 -3.71 1.81
C PHE A 56 -11.22 -4.72 2.31
N GLN A 57 -10.11 -4.90 1.59
CA GLN A 57 -9.08 -5.89 1.88
C GLN A 57 -8.30 -5.63 3.19
N ASN A 58 -8.21 -4.36 3.60
CA ASN A 58 -7.58 -3.93 4.84
C ASN A 58 -8.28 -2.67 5.36
N ARG A 59 -7.90 -2.19 6.55
CA ARG A 59 -8.53 -1.04 7.22
C ARG A 59 -7.68 0.24 7.10
N ILE A 60 -6.86 0.34 6.06
CA ILE A 60 -6.00 1.49 5.81
C ILE A 60 -6.69 2.42 4.83
N PHE A 61 -6.99 3.64 5.27
CA PHE A 61 -7.69 4.64 4.47
C PHE A 61 -6.93 5.97 4.51
N MET A 62 -6.95 6.68 3.38
CA MET A 62 -6.49 8.07 3.33
C MET A 62 -7.59 8.97 3.86
N THR A 63 -7.27 9.82 4.83
CA THR A 63 -8.10 10.97 5.17
C THR A 63 -7.46 12.23 4.61
N TYR A 64 -8.29 13.23 4.33
CA TYR A 64 -7.79 14.57 4.10
C TYR A 64 -7.55 15.26 5.45
N TYR A 65 -6.62 16.21 5.46
CA TYR A 65 -6.43 17.14 6.59
C TYR A 65 -7.14 18.45 6.26
N THR A 66 -8.04 18.89 7.13
CA THR A 66 -8.60 20.25 7.05
C THR A 66 -7.87 21.12 8.06
N PRO A 67 -7.10 22.12 7.62
CA PRO A 67 -6.52 23.07 8.56
C PRO A 67 -7.64 23.85 9.26
N LEU A 68 -7.60 23.89 10.60
CA LEU A 68 -8.57 24.62 11.41
C LEU A 68 -8.48 26.15 11.22
N VAL A 69 -7.39 26.63 10.64
CA VAL A 69 -7.14 28.04 10.37
C VAL A 69 -6.79 28.19 8.89
N PRO A 70 -7.52 29.03 8.12
CA PRO A 70 -7.16 29.30 6.73
C PRO A 70 -5.80 30.02 6.68
N PRO A 71 -4.98 29.80 5.64
CA PRO A 71 -3.71 30.50 5.51
C PRO A 71 -3.94 32.02 5.44
N PRO A 72 -3.02 32.83 6.00
CA PRO A 72 -3.16 34.28 6.00
C PRO A 72 -3.20 34.83 4.56
N ARG A 73 -4.19 35.69 4.26
CA ARG A 73 -4.39 36.31 2.94
C ARG A 73 -3.37 37.41 2.61
N SER A 74 -2.11 37.30 3.01
CA SER A 74 -1.12 38.33 2.72
C SER A 74 -0.47 38.20 1.34
N HIS A 75 -0.63 37.07 0.64
CA HIS A 75 0.04 36.81 -0.65
C HIS A 75 -0.87 36.11 -1.67
N GLN A 76 -2.15 36.47 -1.75
CA GLN A 76 -3.01 36.11 -2.88
C GLN A 76 -3.15 37.29 -3.86
N LEU A 77 -2.03 37.72 -4.40
CA LEU A 77 -1.98 38.34 -5.72
C LEU A 77 -1.15 37.42 -6.62
N GLN A 78 -1.75 36.33 -7.11
CA GLN A 78 -1.18 35.64 -8.27
C GLN A 78 -2.27 34.89 -9.06
N LEU A 79 -2.51 35.43 -10.26
CA LEU A 79 -2.94 34.76 -11.49
C LEU A 79 -4.36 34.16 -11.56
N PHE A 80 -5.32 35.03 -11.86
CA PHE A 80 -6.35 34.71 -12.85
C PHE A 80 -5.80 35.13 -14.23
N ILE A 81 -5.19 34.19 -14.95
CA ILE A 81 -5.14 34.16 -16.41
C ILE A 81 -5.20 32.70 -16.84
#